data_AF-A0A426ZYB6-F1
#
_entry.id   AF-A0A426ZYB6-F1
#
_cell.length_a   1.000
_cell.length_b   1.000
_cell.length_c   1.000
_cell.angle_alpha   90.00
_cell.angle_beta   90.00
_cell.angle_gamma   90.00
#
_symmetry.space_group_name_H-M   'P 1'
#
loop_
_entity.id
_entity.type
_entity.pdbx_description
1 polymer ?
#
loop_
_entity_poly.entity_id
_entity_poly.type
_entity_poly.pdbx_seq_one_letter_code
_entity_poly.pdbx_strand_id
1 'polypeptide(L)'
;MLLLQHSRHRLLFFFLFLADLVVDVLSVVSARAAEDCNRTCGSYTAPYPFGFSVGCPIRLECYNPSKSSVRIGEFTVRNITDDSLLVDVPPACNRSIDAVKSLFGHNYALTERNGLFLGNCTPVANKSLSARCAVNTILFDGSCGPRYDNATCFYNATREGFFDEDSVAASGCSFFFTSIGYDDVRGASVPSLDLRTAELAWWLNGTCRCAGNASCAAVRASVTHLPRFRCRCSEGFQGDGFIGGTGCRKGLSLLSICDPFTGLSHGFK
;
A
#
# COMPACT_ATOMS: atom_id res chain seq x y z
N MET A 1 41.69 -50.04 39.51
CA MET A 1 40.79 -50.06 38.34
C MET A 1 39.67 -49.00 38.39
N LEU A 2 39.25 -48.50 39.57
CA LEU A 2 38.16 -47.51 39.70
C LEU A 2 38.51 -46.06 39.27
N LEU A 3 39.77 -45.63 39.39
CA LEU A 3 40.17 -44.24 39.05
C LEU A 3 40.16 -43.95 37.53
N LEU A 4 40.47 -44.95 36.71
CA LEU A 4 40.43 -44.85 35.24
C LEU A 4 39.00 -44.75 34.69
N GLN A 5 38.03 -45.36 35.38
CA GLN A 5 36.63 -45.36 34.97
C GLN A 5 35.96 -44.01 35.27
N HIS A 6 36.32 -43.38 36.39
CA HIS A 6 35.81 -42.06 36.76
C HIS A 6 36.35 -40.94 35.85
N SER A 7 37.63 -41.04 35.42
CA SER A 7 38.24 -40.12 34.45
C SER A 7 37.60 -40.22 33.06
N ARG A 8 37.23 -41.44 32.63
CA ARG A 8 36.58 -41.68 31.34
C ARG A 8 35.17 -41.10 31.28
N HIS A 9 34.39 -41.25 32.35
CA HIS A 9 33.05 -40.65 32.42
C HIS A 9 33.10 -39.11 32.41
N ARG A 10 34.04 -38.49 33.14
CA ARG A 10 34.19 -37.02 33.14
C ARG A 10 34.60 -36.46 31.77
N LEU A 11 35.47 -37.17 31.05
CA LEU A 11 35.87 -36.77 29.70
C LEU A 11 34.71 -36.90 28.70
N LEU A 12 33.91 -37.96 28.82
CA LEU A 12 32.75 -38.21 27.96
C LEU A 12 31.63 -37.18 28.19
N PHE A 13 31.38 -36.79 29.45
CA PHE A 13 30.46 -35.69 29.78
C PHE A 13 30.94 -34.34 29.24
N PHE A 14 32.25 -34.07 29.27
CA PHE A 14 32.82 -32.85 28.71
C PHE A 14 32.68 -32.78 27.19
N PHE A 15 32.88 -33.89 26.47
CA PHE A 15 32.65 -33.95 25.02
C PHE A 15 31.16 -33.83 24.65
N LEU A 16 30.24 -34.39 25.44
CA LEU A 16 28.80 -34.20 25.24
C LEU A 16 28.39 -32.74 25.44
N PHE A 17 28.91 -32.09 26.49
CA PHE A 17 28.64 -30.67 26.76
C PHE A 17 29.20 -29.75 25.67
N LEU A 18 30.39 -30.06 25.13
CA LEU A 18 30.95 -29.34 23.97
C LEU A 18 30.15 -29.57 22.69
N ALA A 19 29.61 -30.77 22.48
CA ALA A 19 28.77 -31.07 21.32
C ALA A 19 27.44 -30.31 21.39
N ASP A 20 26.79 -30.24 22.56
CA ASP A 20 25.56 -29.46 22.77
C ASP A 20 25.81 -27.95 22.57
N LEU A 21 26.94 -27.42 23.07
CA LEU A 21 27.34 -26.03 22.86
C LEU A 21 27.56 -25.71 21.37
N VAL A 22 28.11 -26.66 20.60
CA VAL A 22 28.31 -26.51 19.15
C VAL A 22 26.98 -26.55 18.39
N VAL A 23 26.02 -27.40 18.80
CA VAL A 23 24.67 -27.46 18.21
C VAL A 23 23.87 -26.17 18.49
N ASP A 24 24.00 -25.58 19.68
CA ASP A 24 23.36 -24.30 20.01
C ASP A 24 23.99 -23.13 19.22
N VAL A 25 25.32 -23.12 19.02
CA VAL A 25 25.99 -22.08 18.23
C VAL A 25 25.67 -22.18 16.74
N LEU A 26 25.47 -23.39 16.20
CA LEU A 26 25.05 -23.61 14.81
C LEU A 26 23.58 -23.22 14.54
N SER A 27 22.75 -23.14 15.58
CA SER A 27 21.31 -22.86 15.44
C SER A 27 20.96 -21.37 15.39
N VAL A 28 21.92 -20.46 15.61
CA VAL A 28 21.66 -19.01 15.74
C VAL A 28 21.99 -18.18 14.48
N VAL A 29 22.52 -18.79 13.41
CA VAL A 29 22.74 -18.09 12.12
C VAL A 29 21.95 -18.73 10.99
N SER A 30 20.62 -18.82 11.16
CA SER A 30 19.74 -18.74 10.00
C SER A 30 19.45 -17.27 9.73
N ALA A 31 20.44 -16.56 9.17
CA ALA A 31 20.14 -15.37 8.39
C ALA A 31 19.31 -15.88 7.21
N ARG A 32 17.98 -15.88 7.32
CA ARG A 32 17.11 -16.02 6.16
C ARG A 32 17.60 -14.96 5.20
N ALA A 33 18.27 -15.37 4.11
CA ALA A 33 18.59 -14.47 3.03
C ALA A 33 17.29 -13.74 2.72
N ALA A 34 17.31 -12.39 2.74
CA ALA A 34 16.12 -11.63 2.38
C ALA A 34 15.68 -12.16 1.02
N GLU A 35 14.54 -12.84 0.96
CA GLU A 35 14.06 -13.40 -0.28
C GLU A 35 13.98 -12.26 -1.28
N ASP A 36 14.57 -12.47 -2.47
CA ASP A 36 14.69 -11.39 -3.43
C ASP A 36 13.29 -10.96 -3.89
N CYS A 37 13.01 -9.66 -3.87
CA CYS A 37 11.69 -9.16 -4.21
C CYS A 37 11.47 -9.24 -5.72
N ASN A 38 10.76 -10.26 -6.17
CA ASN A 38 10.31 -10.32 -7.56
C ASN A 38 9.26 -9.23 -7.84
N ARG A 39 9.57 -8.31 -8.75
CA ARG A 39 8.73 -7.16 -9.12
C ARG A 39 8.07 -7.27 -10.49
N THR A 40 8.13 -8.42 -11.16
CA THR A 40 7.56 -8.57 -12.51
C THR A 40 6.24 -9.34 -12.50
N CYS A 41 5.28 -8.84 -13.27
CA CYS A 41 4.01 -9.50 -13.56
C CYS A 41 3.73 -9.33 -15.06
N GLY A 42 4.06 -10.36 -15.84
CA GLY A 42 4.02 -10.27 -17.30
C GLY A 42 5.04 -9.27 -17.83
N SER A 43 4.57 -8.28 -18.59
CA SER A 43 5.39 -7.17 -19.09
C SER A 43 5.52 -6.02 -18.10
N TYR A 44 4.71 -5.99 -17.04
CA TYR A 44 4.73 -4.93 -16.04
C TYR A 44 5.81 -5.19 -14.99
N THR A 45 6.56 -4.14 -14.65
CA THR A 45 7.51 -4.14 -13.53
C THR A 45 7.05 -3.12 -12.49
N ALA A 46 6.69 -3.60 -11.30
CA ALA A 46 6.27 -2.76 -10.19
C ALA A 46 7.48 -1.96 -9.65
N PRO A 47 7.32 -0.67 -9.30
CA PRO A 47 8.37 0.09 -8.63
C PRO A 47 8.60 -0.47 -7.22
N TYR A 48 9.85 -0.44 -6.73
CA TYR A 48 10.10 -0.77 -5.32
C TYR A 48 9.38 0.27 -4.43
N PRO A 49 8.70 -0.10 -3.33
CA PRO A 49 8.76 -1.40 -2.62
C PRO A 49 7.70 -2.43 -3.00
N PHE A 50 6.99 -2.24 -4.11
CA PHE A 50 5.95 -3.16 -4.55
C PHE A 50 6.53 -4.34 -5.33
N GLY A 51 5.92 -5.52 -5.16
CA GLY A 51 6.19 -6.69 -6.00
C GLY A 51 5.33 -7.88 -5.64
N PHE A 52 5.66 -9.06 -6.16
CA PHE A 52 4.76 -10.21 -6.25
C PHE A 52 5.22 -11.43 -5.45
N SER A 53 6.39 -11.34 -4.82
CA SER A 53 6.96 -12.40 -3.96
C SER A 53 6.84 -12.04 -2.48
N VAL A 54 7.05 -13.04 -1.62
CA VAL A 54 6.99 -12.84 -0.15
C VAL A 54 8.14 -11.97 0.37
N GLY A 55 9.21 -11.81 -0.40
CA GLY A 55 10.33 -10.90 -0.09
C GLY A 55 10.05 -9.42 -0.29
N CYS A 56 8.92 -9.06 -0.92
CA CYS A 56 8.58 -7.67 -1.20
C CYS A 56 7.99 -6.96 0.02
N PRO A 57 8.45 -5.75 0.38
CA PRO A 57 7.91 -5.02 1.52
C PRO A 57 6.42 -4.67 1.39
N ILE A 58 5.93 -4.50 0.15
CA ILE A 58 4.51 -4.43 -0.16
C ILE A 58 4.20 -5.48 -1.23
N ARG A 59 3.52 -6.54 -0.80
CA ARG A 59 3.17 -7.65 -1.68
C ARG A 59 1.85 -7.38 -2.39
N LEU A 60 1.90 -7.50 -3.71
CA LEU A 60 0.77 -7.47 -4.63
C LEU A 60 0.55 -8.86 -5.24
N GLU A 61 -0.59 -9.04 -5.89
CA GLU A 61 -0.96 -10.26 -6.58
C GLU A 61 -0.89 -10.07 -8.10
N CYS A 62 -0.21 -10.98 -8.79
CA CYS A 62 -0.20 -11.04 -10.25
C CYS A 62 -1.31 -11.98 -10.71
N TYR A 63 -2.52 -11.44 -10.93
CA TYR A 63 -3.71 -12.22 -11.23
C TYR A 63 -3.70 -12.82 -12.64
N ASN A 64 -3.26 -12.04 -13.64
CA ASN A 64 -3.15 -12.49 -15.02
C ASN A 64 -1.84 -11.96 -15.63
N PRO A 65 -0.76 -12.76 -15.66
CA PRO A 65 0.52 -12.34 -16.21
C PRO A 65 0.44 -11.93 -17.69
N SER A 66 -0.38 -12.61 -18.49
CA SER A 66 -0.52 -12.28 -19.93
C SER A 66 -1.14 -10.90 -20.17
N LYS A 67 -1.93 -10.40 -19.22
CA LYS A 67 -2.52 -9.06 -19.26
C LYS A 67 -1.85 -8.07 -18.29
N SER A 68 -0.78 -8.50 -17.61
CA SER A 68 -0.13 -7.74 -16.54
C SER A 68 -1.12 -7.22 -15.48
N SER A 69 -2.13 -8.02 -15.13
CA SER A 69 -3.18 -7.64 -14.18
C SER A 69 -2.67 -7.79 -12.76
N VAL A 70 -2.61 -6.65 -12.06
CA VAL A 70 -2.10 -6.53 -10.69
C VAL A 70 -3.25 -6.27 -9.73
N ARG A 71 -3.24 -6.92 -8.56
CA ARG A 71 -4.28 -6.78 -7.53
C ARG A 71 -3.69 -6.60 -6.14
N ILE A 72 -4.51 -6.06 -5.24
CA ILE A 72 -4.30 -6.06 -3.80
C ILE A 72 -5.55 -6.59 -3.11
N GLY A 73 -5.44 -7.79 -2.55
CA GLY A 73 -6.61 -8.61 -2.26
C GLY A 73 -7.48 -8.75 -3.52
N GLU A 74 -8.75 -8.39 -3.41
CA GLU A 74 -9.66 -8.48 -4.56
C GLU A 74 -9.66 -7.23 -5.48
N PHE A 75 -8.97 -6.16 -5.14
CA PHE A 75 -9.05 -4.90 -5.90
C PHE A 75 -7.96 -4.81 -6.96
N THR A 76 -8.30 -4.35 -8.16
CA THR A 76 -7.31 -4.14 -9.23
C THR A 76 -6.50 -2.89 -8.93
N VAL A 77 -5.18 -2.98 -9.06
CA VAL A 77 -4.31 -1.81 -8.98
C VAL A 77 -4.39 -1.03 -10.28
N ARG A 78 -4.88 0.21 -10.21
CA ARG A 78 -4.99 1.12 -11.35
C ARG A 78 -3.66 1.81 -11.63
N ASN A 79 -3.03 2.36 -10.60
CA ASN A 79 -1.78 3.11 -10.75
C ASN A 79 -0.99 3.12 -9.44
N ILE A 80 0.33 3.17 -9.56
CA ILE A 80 1.25 3.36 -8.43
C ILE A 80 1.99 4.69 -8.68
N THR A 81 1.84 5.64 -7.77
CA THR A 81 2.51 6.94 -7.79
C THR A 81 3.62 6.98 -6.73
N ASP A 82 4.31 8.11 -6.67
CA ASP A 82 5.36 8.37 -5.67
C ASP A 82 4.83 8.35 -4.23
N ASP A 83 3.53 8.55 -4.02
CA ASP A 83 2.91 8.72 -2.71
C ASP A 83 1.60 7.96 -2.48
N SER A 84 1.02 7.37 -3.53
CA SER A 84 -0.23 6.63 -3.43
C SER A 84 -0.27 5.39 -4.33
N LEU A 85 -1.16 4.49 -3.97
CA LEU A 85 -1.58 3.32 -4.70
C LEU A 85 -3.07 3.50 -4.98
N LEU A 86 -3.41 3.74 -6.24
CA LEU A 86 -4.78 3.87 -6.68
C LEU A 86 -5.33 2.50 -7.06
N VAL A 87 -6.47 2.14 -6.48
CA VAL A 87 -7.10 0.84 -6.70
C VAL A 87 -8.55 1.00 -7.14
N ASP A 88 -8.96 0.12 -8.05
CA ASP A 88 -10.34 0.05 -8.52
C ASP A 88 -11.20 -0.65 -7.47
N VAL A 89 -12.18 0.07 -6.98
CA VAL A 89 -13.24 -0.41 -6.09
C VAL A 89 -14.56 -0.30 -6.86
N PRO A 90 -14.84 -1.19 -7.82
CA PRO A 90 -16.09 -1.13 -8.57
C PRO A 90 -17.29 -1.37 -7.63
N PRO A 91 -18.45 -0.74 -7.91
CA PRO A 91 -19.67 -0.95 -7.17
C PRO A 91 -20.06 -2.44 -7.10
N ALA A 92 -20.29 -2.96 -5.89
CA ALA A 92 -20.68 -4.35 -5.67
C ALA A 92 -21.67 -4.48 -4.51
N CYS A 93 -22.88 -4.98 -4.79
CA CYS A 93 -24.01 -4.99 -3.84
C CYS A 93 -23.82 -5.97 -2.67
N ASN A 94 -23.11 -7.06 -2.93
CA ASN A 94 -22.95 -8.18 -2.02
C ASN A 94 -21.48 -8.39 -1.61
N ARG A 95 -20.61 -7.39 -1.81
CA ARG A 95 -19.23 -7.45 -1.34
C ARG A 95 -19.24 -7.34 0.18
N SER A 96 -18.69 -8.35 0.86
CA SER A 96 -18.58 -8.37 2.32
C SER A 96 -17.82 -7.14 2.83
N ILE A 97 -18.23 -6.61 3.99
CA ILE A 97 -17.47 -5.55 4.67
C ILE A 97 -16.01 -5.95 4.93
N ASP A 98 -15.74 -7.24 5.11
CA ASP A 98 -14.39 -7.77 5.32
C ASP A 98 -13.45 -7.53 4.14
N ALA A 99 -13.96 -7.31 2.93
CA ALA A 99 -13.14 -6.99 1.77
C ALA A 99 -12.31 -5.71 1.99
N VAL A 100 -12.81 -4.77 2.78
CA VAL A 100 -12.09 -3.53 3.11
C VAL A 100 -10.75 -3.83 3.81
N LYS A 101 -10.62 -4.94 4.53
CA LYS A 101 -9.39 -5.32 5.23
C LYS A 101 -8.20 -5.44 4.29
N SER A 102 -8.38 -5.85 3.04
CA SER A 102 -7.25 -5.95 2.10
C SER A 102 -6.68 -4.59 1.68
N LEU A 103 -7.40 -3.49 1.95
CA LEU A 103 -6.96 -2.11 1.75
C LEU A 103 -6.14 -1.57 2.93
N PHE A 104 -5.98 -2.39 3.98
CA PHE A 104 -5.08 -2.14 5.10
C PHE A 104 -3.98 -3.20 5.12
N GLY A 105 -2.75 -2.75 5.21
CA GLY A 105 -1.61 -3.63 5.31
C GLY A 105 -0.55 -3.06 6.23
N HIS A 106 0.53 -3.80 6.41
CA HIS A 106 1.61 -3.38 7.31
C HIS A 106 2.27 -2.04 6.89
N ASN A 107 2.29 -1.77 5.59
CA ASN A 107 3.02 -0.69 4.95
C ASN A 107 2.13 0.20 4.05
N TYR A 108 0.81 0.05 4.14
CA TYR A 108 -0.15 0.86 3.40
C TYR A 108 -1.51 0.90 4.09
N ALA A 109 -2.27 1.97 3.88
CA ALA A 109 -3.63 2.12 4.39
C ALA A 109 -4.44 3.13 3.57
N LEU A 110 -5.76 3.03 3.66
CA LEU A 110 -6.71 4.00 3.11
C LEU A 110 -6.45 5.41 3.66
N THR A 111 -6.33 6.39 2.77
CA THR A 111 -6.12 7.80 3.15
C THR A 111 -7.44 8.51 3.46
N GLU A 112 -7.37 9.65 4.14
CA GLU A 112 -8.49 10.56 4.37
C GLU A 112 -9.11 11.15 3.09
N ARG A 113 -8.49 10.94 1.93
CA ARG A 113 -9.02 11.35 0.62
C ARG A 113 -10.08 10.40 0.07
N ASN A 114 -10.41 9.36 0.84
CA ASN A 114 -11.45 8.42 0.50
C ASN A 114 -12.78 8.76 1.19
N GLY A 115 -13.88 8.31 0.59
CA GLY A 115 -15.16 8.13 1.26
C GLY A 115 -15.69 6.73 0.97
N LEU A 116 -16.03 5.96 2.00
CA LEU A 116 -16.52 4.60 1.82
C LEU A 116 -18.05 4.60 1.76
N PHE A 117 -18.61 3.77 0.89
CA PHE A 117 -20.05 3.54 0.80
C PHE A 117 -20.35 2.14 1.29
N LEU A 118 -21.12 2.06 2.38
CA LEU A 118 -21.44 0.82 3.07
C LEU A 118 -22.92 0.49 2.94
N GLY A 119 -23.25 -0.80 3.05
CA GLY A 119 -24.61 -1.31 2.88
C GLY A 119 -25.07 -2.16 4.06
N ASN A 120 -26.39 -2.23 4.22
CA ASN A 120 -27.07 -3.03 5.25
C ASN A 120 -26.51 -2.75 6.66
N CYS A 121 -26.57 -1.49 7.08
CA CYS A 121 -26.05 -1.02 8.34
C CYS A 121 -27.11 -1.07 9.44
N THR A 122 -26.77 -1.70 10.56
CA THR A 122 -27.59 -1.68 11.77
C THR A 122 -27.26 -0.43 12.61
N PRO A 123 -28.25 0.23 13.22
CA PRO A 123 -27.99 1.33 14.13
C PRO A 123 -27.16 0.84 15.33
N VAL A 124 -25.90 1.28 15.42
CA VAL A 124 -25.04 0.97 16.57
C VAL A 124 -25.38 1.95 17.70
N ALA A 125 -25.79 1.44 18.87
CA ALA A 125 -26.09 2.26 20.05
C ALA A 125 -24.86 3.09 20.47
N ASN A 126 -25.06 4.38 20.76
CA ASN A 126 -24.07 5.31 21.31
C ASN A 126 -22.83 5.66 20.46
N LYS A 127 -22.73 5.19 19.20
CA LYS A 127 -21.78 5.73 18.22
C LYS A 127 -22.55 6.54 17.20
N SER A 128 -22.56 7.86 17.35
CA SER A 128 -22.96 8.77 16.28
C SER A 128 -21.93 8.63 15.15
N LEU A 129 -22.11 7.68 14.25
CA LEU A 129 -21.51 7.75 12.92
C LEU A 129 -21.93 9.11 12.37
N SER A 130 -20.96 10.00 12.20
CA SER A 130 -21.12 11.33 11.59
C SER A 130 -22.15 11.27 10.48
N ALA A 131 -23.25 12.00 10.66
CA ALA A 131 -24.34 12.22 9.72
C ALA A 131 -24.39 11.21 8.57
N ARG A 132 -25.18 10.14 8.74
CA ARG A 132 -25.51 9.20 7.65
C ARG A 132 -25.98 10.00 6.43
N CYS A 133 -25.10 10.28 5.46
CA CYS A 133 -25.57 10.62 4.13
C CYS A 133 -26.03 9.32 3.48
N ALA A 134 -27.31 9.28 3.16
CA ALA A 134 -27.86 8.28 2.27
C ALA A 134 -27.64 8.80 0.86
N VAL A 135 -26.80 8.11 0.10
CA VAL A 135 -26.55 8.44 -1.31
C VAL A 135 -27.26 7.39 -2.15
N ASN A 136 -28.04 7.86 -3.13
CA ASN A 136 -28.77 6.98 -4.02
C ASN A 136 -27.78 6.21 -4.89
N THR A 137 -27.91 4.88 -4.94
CA THR A 137 -27.01 4.01 -5.70
C THR A 137 -27.08 4.22 -7.22
N ILE A 138 -28.09 4.93 -7.72
CA ILE A 138 -28.16 5.44 -9.10
C ILE A 138 -26.91 6.26 -9.47
N LEU A 139 -26.31 6.99 -8.52
CA LEU A 139 -25.07 7.74 -8.75
C LEU A 139 -23.88 6.83 -9.11
N PHE A 140 -24.02 5.52 -8.90
CA PHE A 140 -23.00 4.52 -9.16
C PHE A 140 -23.42 3.52 -10.24
N ASP A 141 -24.27 3.95 -11.19
CA ASP A 141 -24.74 3.16 -12.35
C ASP A 141 -25.84 2.12 -12.01
N GLY A 142 -26.58 2.34 -10.92
CA GLY A 142 -27.84 1.62 -10.61
C GLY A 142 -27.70 0.11 -10.43
N SER A 143 -26.49 -0.40 -10.19
CA SER A 143 -26.16 -1.82 -10.38
C SER A 143 -26.77 -2.79 -9.35
N CYS A 144 -27.50 -2.30 -8.35
CA CYS A 144 -28.00 -3.11 -7.23
C CYS A 144 -29.52 -3.25 -7.11
N GLY A 145 -30.28 -2.62 -8.00
CA GLY A 145 -31.74 -2.65 -7.97
C GLY A 145 -32.36 -2.06 -6.67
N PRO A 146 -33.70 -2.09 -6.55
CA PRO A 146 -34.45 -1.34 -5.52
C PRO A 146 -34.15 -1.75 -4.07
N ARG A 147 -33.57 -2.94 -3.86
CA ARG A 147 -33.27 -3.46 -2.52
C ARG A 147 -32.07 -2.76 -1.86
N TYR A 148 -31.23 -2.10 -2.65
CA TYR A 148 -29.99 -1.46 -2.20
C TYR A 148 -29.95 0.01 -2.61
N ASP A 149 -31.10 0.68 -2.67
CA ASP A 149 -31.21 2.06 -3.17
C ASP A 149 -30.37 3.06 -2.39
N ASN A 150 -30.10 2.81 -1.10
CA ASN A 150 -29.36 3.73 -0.25
C ASN A 150 -28.07 3.11 0.28
N ALA A 151 -26.94 3.65 -0.17
CA ALA A 151 -25.65 3.42 0.47
C ALA A 151 -25.46 4.40 1.63
N THR A 152 -24.88 3.93 2.73
CA THR A 152 -24.48 4.76 3.87
C THR A 152 -23.05 5.23 3.69
N CYS A 153 -22.83 6.53 3.68
CA CYS A 153 -21.49 7.09 3.70
C CYS A 153 -20.78 6.75 5.02
N PHE A 154 -19.52 6.37 4.93
CA PHE A 154 -18.64 6.19 6.06
C PHE A 154 -17.36 7.00 5.85
N TYR A 155 -17.10 7.90 6.79
CA TYR A 155 -15.89 8.71 6.84
C TYR A 155 -15.41 8.77 8.29
N ASN A 156 -14.27 8.14 8.56
CA ASN A 156 -13.66 8.13 9.88
C ASN A 156 -12.14 8.03 9.72
N ALA A 157 -11.53 9.17 9.41
CA ALA A 157 -10.09 9.32 9.35
C ALA A 157 -9.52 9.78 10.69
N THR A 158 -8.39 9.19 11.07
CA THR A 158 -7.54 9.58 12.19
C THR A 158 -6.90 10.95 11.93
N ARG A 159 -6.30 11.55 12.97
CA ARG A 159 -5.58 12.83 12.84
C ARG A 159 -4.35 12.73 11.93
N GLU A 160 -3.91 11.52 11.66
CA GLU A 160 -2.77 11.22 10.80
C GLU A 160 -3.17 11.11 9.33
N GLY A 161 -4.44 11.26 9.00
CA GLY A 161 -4.94 11.27 7.62
C GLY A 161 -5.21 9.88 7.06
N PHE A 162 -5.48 8.89 7.93
CA PHE A 162 -5.75 7.50 7.55
C PHE A 162 -7.05 7.00 8.14
N PHE A 163 -7.77 6.16 7.42
CA PHE A 163 -8.88 5.41 7.98
C PHE A 163 -8.37 4.41 9.02
N ASP A 164 -9.23 4.11 10.00
CA ASP A 164 -8.98 3.08 11.00
C ASP A 164 -9.76 1.80 10.61
N GLU A 165 -9.04 0.70 10.42
CA GLU A 165 -9.61 -0.59 9.99
C GLU A 165 -10.69 -1.07 10.98
N ASP A 166 -10.39 -1.01 12.28
CA ASP A 166 -11.28 -1.43 13.35
C ASP A 166 -12.57 -0.61 13.38
N SER A 167 -12.48 0.69 13.09
CA SER A 167 -13.63 1.58 12.98
C SER A 167 -14.54 1.23 11.80
N VAL A 168 -13.99 0.79 10.66
CA VAL A 168 -14.79 0.31 9.53
C VAL A 168 -15.48 -1.00 9.88
N ALA A 169 -14.75 -1.93 10.50
CA ALA A 169 -15.30 -3.22 10.94
C ALA A 169 -16.41 -3.02 12.01
N ALA A 170 -16.23 -2.04 12.90
CA ALA A 170 -17.20 -1.68 13.94
C ALA A 170 -18.32 -0.74 13.48
N SER A 171 -18.47 -0.50 12.17
CA SER A 171 -19.50 0.37 11.59
C SER A 171 -20.93 -0.17 11.75
N GLY A 172 -21.09 -1.47 12.01
CA GLY A 172 -22.39 -2.16 12.05
C GLY A 172 -22.97 -2.46 10.65
N CYS A 173 -22.19 -2.26 9.58
CA CYS A 173 -22.55 -2.54 8.20
C CYS A 173 -22.08 -3.92 7.76
N SER A 174 -22.86 -4.57 6.88
CA SER A 174 -22.53 -5.91 6.37
C SER A 174 -21.80 -5.88 5.02
N PHE A 175 -21.98 -4.81 4.24
CA PHE A 175 -21.50 -4.73 2.87
C PHE A 175 -20.62 -3.51 2.62
N PHE A 176 -19.58 -3.70 1.81
CA PHE A 176 -18.74 -2.63 1.27
C PHE A 176 -19.09 -2.42 -0.20
N PHE A 177 -19.83 -1.36 -0.50
CA PHE A 177 -20.37 -1.13 -1.84
C PHE A 177 -19.32 -0.58 -2.81
N THR A 178 -18.74 0.58 -2.49
CA THR A 178 -17.72 1.26 -3.30
C THR A 178 -16.94 2.28 -2.47
N SER A 179 -15.91 2.87 -3.07
CA SER A 179 -15.18 4.01 -2.52
C SER A 179 -15.20 5.18 -3.51
N ILE A 180 -15.15 6.39 -2.99
CA ILE A 180 -14.83 7.59 -3.75
C ILE A 180 -13.40 8.02 -3.45
N GLY A 181 -12.65 8.37 -4.49
CA GLY A 181 -11.28 8.85 -4.38
C GLY A 181 -10.96 9.80 -5.52
N TYR A 182 -9.73 10.32 -5.53
CA TYR A 182 -9.27 11.16 -6.63
C TYR A 182 -8.57 10.29 -7.68
N ASP A 183 -8.92 10.50 -8.95
CA ASP A 183 -8.15 9.99 -10.06
C ASP A 183 -7.22 11.09 -10.56
N ASP A 184 -5.92 10.90 -10.32
CA ASP A 184 -4.89 11.77 -10.89
C ASP A 184 -4.46 11.16 -12.23
N VAL A 185 -5.32 11.31 -13.23
CA VAL A 185 -5.01 10.93 -14.60
C VAL A 185 -3.85 11.81 -15.05
N ARG A 186 -2.65 11.22 -15.20
CA ARG A 186 -1.42 11.89 -15.66
C ARG A 186 -1.73 12.88 -16.80
N GLY A 187 -1.70 14.18 -16.51
CA GLY A 187 -1.90 15.26 -17.47
C GLY A 187 -3.14 16.14 -17.27
N ALA A 188 -4.05 15.80 -16.35
CA ALA A 188 -5.14 16.70 -15.97
C ALA A 188 -4.64 17.74 -14.95
N SER A 189 -4.95 19.01 -15.17
CA SER A 189 -4.61 20.12 -14.27
C SER A 189 -5.48 20.18 -13.00
N VAL A 190 -6.55 19.39 -12.95
CA VAL A 190 -7.50 19.34 -11.84
C VAL A 190 -7.78 17.88 -11.49
N PRO A 191 -7.57 17.45 -10.23
CA PRO A 191 -7.95 16.11 -9.79
C PRO A 191 -9.44 15.87 -10.02
N SER A 192 -9.80 14.78 -10.70
CA SER A 192 -11.19 14.39 -10.88
C SER A 192 -11.62 13.44 -9.77
N LEU A 193 -12.88 13.58 -9.35
CA LEU A 193 -13.48 12.71 -8.36
C LEU A 193 -13.98 11.44 -9.06
N ASP A 194 -13.53 10.27 -8.61
CA ASP A 194 -13.95 8.97 -9.12
C ASP A 194 -14.65 8.16 -8.03
N LEU A 195 -15.87 7.73 -8.34
CA LEU A 195 -16.80 6.98 -7.48
C LEU A 195 -16.52 5.47 -7.42
N ARG A 196 -15.43 5.03 -8.05
CA ARG A 196 -15.02 3.61 -8.17
C ARG A 196 -13.54 3.42 -7.81
N THR A 197 -12.97 4.34 -7.04
CA THR A 197 -11.54 4.37 -6.75
C THR A 197 -11.30 4.51 -5.25
N ALA A 198 -10.26 3.83 -4.77
CA ALA A 198 -9.68 4.11 -3.47
C ALA A 198 -8.21 4.49 -3.60
N GLU A 199 -7.79 5.45 -2.78
CA GLU A 199 -6.41 5.91 -2.64
C GLU A 199 -5.80 5.31 -1.36
N LEU A 200 -4.75 4.52 -1.50
CA LEU A 200 -3.97 4.01 -0.38
C LEU A 200 -2.64 4.77 -0.34
N ALA A 201 -2.26 5.35 0.79
CA ALA A 201 -0.88 5.79 0.96
C ALA A 201 -0.06 4.66 1.55
N TRP A 202 1.23 4.67 1.21
CA TRP A 202 2.17 3.60 1.56
C TRP A 202 3.46 4.17 2.13
N TRP A 203 4.22 3.34 2.84
CA TRP A 203 5.49 3.71 3.48
C TRP A 203 6.39 2.49 3.70
N LEU A 204 7.65 2.74 4.07
CA LEU A 204 8.54 1.73 4.65
C LEU A 204 8.85 2.08 6.10
N ASN A 205 9.06 1.06 6.91
CA ASN A 205 9.48 1.21 8.30
C ASN A 205 11.01 1.28 8.41
N GLY A 206 11.50 2.03 9.40
CA GLY A 206 12.91 2.15 9.73
C GLY A 206 13.54 3.45 9.25
N THR A 207 14.87 3.44 9.12
CA THR A 207 15.65 4.61 8.69
C THR A 207 15.61 4.79 7.18
N CYS A 208 15.68 6.04 6.72
CA CYS A 208 15.73 6.39 5.30
C CYS A 208 16.83 5.62 4.55
N ARG A 209 16.45 4.92 3.48
CA ARG A 209 17.38 4.21 2.56
C ARG A 209 17.18 4.68 1.11
N CYS A 210 17.27 5.99 0.93
CA CYS A 210 17.05 6.64 -0.36
C CYS A 210 18.31 6.64 -1.23
N ALA A 211 18.12 6.48 -2.54
CA ALA A 211 19.19 6.54 -3.51
C ALA A 211 19.81 7.95 -3.61
N GLY A 212 20.95 8.07 -4.29
CA GLY A 212 21.48 9.38 -4.63
C GLY A 212 20.47 10.19 -5.47
N ASN A 213 20.41 11.50 -5.25
CA ASN A 213 19.41 12.40 -5.86
C ASN A 213 17.96 12.07 -5.49
N ALA A 214 17.74 11.52 -4.29
CA ALA A 214 16.43 11.36 -3.69
C ALA A 214 16.36 12.09 -2.34
N SER A 215 15.17 12.57 -2.02
CA SER A 215 14.81 13.13 -0.71
C SER A 215 14.08 12.08 0.12
N CYS A 216 14.24 12.16 1.44
CA CYS A 216 13.48 11.32 2.37
C CYS A 216 12.35 12.13 3.00
N ALA A 217 11.12 11.63 2.92
CA ALA A 217 9.95 12.21 3.57
C ALA A 217 9.45 11.28 4.68
N ALA A 218 9.23 11.83 5.87
CA ALA A 218 8.56 11.11 6.95
C ALA A 218 7.07 10.98 6.65
N VAL A 219 6.52 9.78 6.85
CA VAL A 219 5.07 9.54 6.73
C VAL A 219 4.47 9.57 8.14
N ARG A 220 3.50 10.46 8.35
CA ARG A 220 2.80 10.58 9.64
C ARG A 220 1.90 9.35 9.81
N ALA A 221 2.14 8.51 10.80
CA ALA A 221 1.14 7.55 11.27
C ALA A 221 1.40 7.21 12.74
N SER A 222 0.32 7.08 13.51
CA SER A 222 0.30 7.12 14.97
C SER A 222 0.41 5.76 15.65
N VAL A 223 0.41 4.65 14.91
CA VAL A 223 0.13 3.34 15.53
C VAL A 223 1.39 2.56 15.90
N THR A 224 2.57 2.91 15.37
CA THR A 224 3.82 2.22 15.72
C THR A 224 4.95 3.20 16.02
N HIS A 225 5.75 2.91 17.05
CA HIS A 225 6.96 3.65 17.41
C HIS A 225 8.08 3.57 16.36
N LEU A 226 7.84 2.90 15.23
CA LEU A 226 8.82 2.78 14.15
C LEU A 226 8.73 4.00 13.23
N PRO A 227 9.86 4.66 12.93
CA PRO A 227 9.88 5.72 11.93
C PRO A 227 9.39 5.16 10.59
N ARG A 228 8.53 5.93 9.92
CA ARG A 228 8.02 5.61 8.58
C ARG A 228 8.56 6.59 7.57
N PHE A 229 9.01 6.10 6.43
CA PHE A 229 9.60 6.96 5.41
C PHE A 229 9.18 6.55 4.00
N ARG A 230 9.33 7.52 3.09
CA ARG A 230 9.35 7.33 1.66
C ARG A 230 10.54 8.06 1.06
N CYS A 231 10.97 7.59 -0.10
CA CYS A 231 11.98 8.25 -0.90
C CYS A 231 11.33 8.81 -2.15
N ARG A 232 11.72 10.03 -2.54
CA ARG A 232 11.24 10.67 -3.77
C ARG A 232 12.43 11.25 -4.52
N CYS A 233 12.51 10.98 -5.82
CA CYS A 233 13.55 11.57 -6.66
C CYS A 233 13.46 13.10 -6.64
N SER A 234 14.61 13.75 -6.53
CA SER A 234 14.73 15.19 -6.64
C SER A 234 14.32 15.65 -8.05
N GLU A 235 13.98 16.94 -8.17
CA GLU A 235 13.61 17.55 -9.45
C GLU A 235 14.66 17.25 -10.54
N GLY A 236 14.20 16.88 -11.74
CA GLY A 236 15.06 16.47 -12.85
C GLY A 236 15.47 15.00 -12.84
N PHE A 237 15.07 14.22 -11.83
CA PHE A 237 15.32 12.79 -11.75
C PHE A 237 14.02 11.98 -11.73
N GLN A 238 14.09 10.76 -12.26
CA GLN A 238 12.98 9.82 -12.32
C GLN A 238 13.39 8.43 -11.83
N GLY A 239 12.46 7.74 -11.17
CA GLY A 239 12.63 6.39 -10.64
C GLY A 239 11.90 6.23 -9.31
N ASP A 240 12.18 5.14 -8.59
CA ASP A 240 11.49 4.82 -7.33
C ASP A 240 12.15 5.44 -6.09
N GLY A 241 13.35 6.00 -6.22
CA GLY A 241 14.02 6.73 -5.14
C GLY A 241 14.71 5.87 -4.07
N PHE A 242 14.64 4.54 -4.14
CA PHE A 242 15.20 3.66 -3.11
C PHE A 242 16.51 3.01 -3.54
N ILE A 243 17.42 2.79 -2.58
CA ILE A 243 18.68 2.05 -2.82
C ILE A 243 18.39 0.59 -3.19
N GLY A 244 17.36 -0.02 -2.59
CA GLY A 244 16.94 -1.40 -2.89
C GLY A 244 16.11 -1.54 -4.17
N GLY A 245 15.88 -0.43 -4.87
CA GLY A 245 15.08 -0.38 -6.08
C GLY A 245 15.90 0.01 -7.30
N THR A 246 15.24 0.73 -8.19
CA THR A 246 15.79 1.26 -9.44
C THR A 246 16.63 2.52 -9.19
N GLY A 247 16.38 3.20 -8.06
CA GLY A 247 17.01 4.46 -7.67
C GLY A 247 16.50 5.64 -8.50
N CYS A 248 17.25 6.74 -8.50
CA CYS A 248 16.95 7.93 -9.29
C CYS A 248 17.94 8.09 -10.43
N ARG A 249 17.42 8.33 -11.64
CA ARG A 249 18.20 8.55 -12.86
C ARG A 249 17.82 9.90 -13.45
N LYS A 250 18.76 10.61 -14.07
CA LYS A 250 18.41 11.87 -14.76
C LYS A 250 17.32 11.55 -15.77
N GLY A 251 16.17 12.19 -15.63
CA GLY A 251 15.14 12.12 -16.65
C GLY A 251 15.69 12.80 -17.90
N LEU A 252 15.37 12.29 -19.09
CA LEU A 252 15.40 13.18 -20.24
C LEU A 252 14.33 14.25 -19.94
N SER A 253 14.77 15.41 -19.50
CA SER A 253 13.99 16.63 -19.63
C SER A 253 13.74 16.78 -21.13
N LEU A 254 12.61 16.27 -21.61
CA LEU A 254 12.00 16.86 -22.79
C LEU A 254 11.78 18.31 -22.37
N LEU A 255 12.69 19.17 -22.80
CA LEU A 255 12.62 20.60 -22.58
C LEU A 255 11.16 21.03 -22.78
N SER A 256 10.60 21.66 -21.74
CA SER A 256 9.91 22.94 -21.90
C SER A 256 9.59 23.34 -23.34
N ILE A 257 8.53 22.77 -23.92
CA ILE A 257 7.74 23.43 -24.96
C ILE A 257 6.52 24.00 -24.25
N CYS A 258 6.76 25.01 -23.43
CA CYS A 258 5.78 25.96 -22.96
C CYS A 258 6.55 27.28 -22.76
N ASP A 259 7.03 27.87 -23.85
CA ASP A 259 7.34 29.30 -23.88
C ASP A 259 6.03 30.04 -24.23
N PRO A 260 5.41 30.79 -23.31
CA PRO A 260 4.20 31.57 -23.59
C PRO A 260 4.51 32.98 -24.14
N PHE A 261 5.65 33.18 -24.83
CA PHE A 261 6.01 34.48 -25.39
C PHE A 261 6.68 34.38 -26.76
N THR A 262 5.90 34.05 -27.79
CA THR A 262 6.09 34.65 -29.11
C THR A 262 4.74 35.18 -29.60
N GLY A 263 4.41 36.38 -29.10
CA GLY A 263 3.31 37.17 -29.62
C GLY A 263 3.56 37.50 -31.10
N LEU A 264 2.55 37.21 -31.92
CA LEU A 264 2.41 37.65 -33.29
C LEU A 264 2.65 39.17 -33.40
N SER A 265 3.67 39.57 -34.15
CA SER A 265 3.76 40.90 -34.74
C SER A 265 4.14 40.77 -36.22
N HIS A 266 3.19 40.35 -37.05
CA HIS A 266 3.23 40.68 -38.46
C HIS A 266 2.39 41.94 -38.66
N GLY A 267 3.08 43.08 -38.77
CA GLY A 267 2.50 44.33 -39.21
C GLY A 267 2.10 44.23 -40.68
N PHE A 268 0.88 44.65 -40.98
CA PHE A 268 0.43 44.94 -42.33
C PHE A 268 1.21 46.15 -42.87
N LYS A 269 1.80 45.97 -44.05
CA LYS A 269 2.11 47.02 -45.02
C LYS A 269 1.36 46.70 -46.29
#